data_AF-A0A355YQQ1-F1
#
_entry.id   AF-A0A355YQQ1-F1
#
_cell.length_a   1.000
_cell.length_b   1.000
_cell.length_c   1.000
_cell.angle_alpha   90.00
_cell.angle_beta   90.00
_cell.angle_gamma   90.00
#
_symmetry.space_group_name_H-M   'P 1'
#
loop_
_entity.id
_entity.type
_entity.pdbx_description
1 polymer ?
#
loop_
_entity_poly.entity_id
_entity_poly.type
_entity_poly.pdbx_seq_one_letter_code
_entity_poly.pdbx_strand_id
1 'polypeptide(L)'
;QRILFGTGLVAFEVANCLMGKPYGLQIDGFMVSEQREHPAQVMGIPVYDLMSAEGVIEKEAAVVVATMEKHLPSIKEALEVHGYRHIIPMTFESDLWSLIQGNAYRELRLLQGFPYRTLEEELKKPTDALKSSKKKVHIYTVRSHMDKPLMEDLSQYSWEIPIQAGAALTDCRICAVRDDTGEHISYKNRQYCELTALYWIWKNDRADYAGLCHYRRHFELSEEIVRCLTDSDIDVVLTLPILNFSSVREVYRHDHVEEDWDRMLEAIRILSPAYMPEAVELQNGNFYYGYNMFIARRRIFDDYCAWLFPLLEYCEDRCGQKADKYQERYIGFLAERLLTVYMKHHEAGLKIVHARKHFVRS
;
A
#
# COMPACT_ATOMS: atom_id res chain seq x y z
N GLN A 1 14.48 -15.50 23.34
CA GLN A 1 13.42 -14.46 23.51
C GLN A 1 13.06 -13.82 22.17
N ARG A 2 11.89 -13.21 22.05
CA ARG A 2 11.41 -12.42 20.90
C ARG A 2 11.23 -10.97 21.33
N ILE A 3 12.02 -10.08 20.73
CA ILE A 3 12.08 -8.67 21.11
C ILE A 3 11.65 -7.82 19.92
N LEU A 4 10.81 -6.82 20.15
CA LEU A 4 10.51 -5.80 19.15
C LEU A 4 11.38 -4.57 19.37
N PHE A 5 12.11 -4.13 18.35
CA PHE A 5 12.83 -2.86 18.40
C PHE A 5 11.96 -1.73 17.83
N GLY A 6 11.71 -0.72 18.65
CA GLY A 6 10.82 0.42 18.37
C GLY A 6 9.58 0.43 19.26
N THR A 7 9.00 1.61 19.50
CA THR A 7 7.78 1.80 20.31
C THR A 7 6.74 2.71 19.64
N GLY A 8 7.01 3.12 18.39
CA GLY A 8 6.07 3.92 17.60
C GLY A 8 4.93 3.09 16.99
N LEU A 9 4.16 3.73 16.11
CA LEU A 9 2.97 3.14 15.48
C LEU A 9 3.27 1.80 14.78
N VAL A 10 4.34 1.74 13.98
CA VAL A 10 4.77 0.50 13.28
C VAL A 10 5.05 -0.64 14.26
N ALA A 11 5.71 -0.36 15.38
CA ALA A 11 6.00 -1.37 16.40
C ALA A 11 4.72 -1.86 17.08
N PHE A 12 3.78 -0.96 17.36
CA PHE A 12 2.47 -1.33 17.89
C PHE A 12 1.67 -2.21 16.93
N GLU A 13 1.64 -1.87 15.63
CA GLU A 13 0.96 -2.66 14.60
C GLU A 13 1.59 -4.05 14.45
N VAL A 14 2.93 -4.12 14.37
CA VAL A 14 3.66 -5.38 14.28
C VAL A 14 3.39 -6.25 15.51
N ALA A 15 3.45 -5.69 16.72
CA ALA A 15 3.15 -6.42 17.94
C ALA A 15 1.72 -6.99 17.94
N ASN A 16 0.71 -6.17 17.59
CA ASN A 16 -0.67 -6.62 17.49
C ASN A 16 -0.84 -7.76 16.48
N CYS A 17 -0.22 -7.67 15.30
CA CYS A 17 -0.28 -8.73 14.29
C CYS A 17 0.38 -10.03 14.76
N LEU A 18 1.60 -9.95 15.31
CA LEU A 18 2.34 -11.14 15.73
C LEU A 18 1.70 -11.81 16.95
N MET A 19 1.14 -11.03 17.87
CA MET A 19 0.42 -11.56 19.04
C MET A 19 -0.98 -12.06 18.71
N GLY A 20 -1.63 -11.47 17.72
CA GLY A 20 -2.92 -11.87 17.21
C GLY A 20 -2.88 -13.11 16.33
N LYS A 21 -4.06 -13.58 15.92
CA LYS A 21 -4.17 -14.62 14.88
C LYS A 21 -3.69 -14.05 13.53
N PRO A 22 -3.07 -14.88 12.66
CA PRO A 22 -2.90 -16.33 12.78
C PRO A 22 -1.65 -16.77 13.57
N TYR A 23 -0.86 -15.83 14.11
CA TYR A 23 0.48 -16.12 14.63
C TYR A 23 0.49 -16.53 16.11
N GLY A 24 -0.25 -15.83 16.96
CA GLY A 24 -0.36 -16.16 18.40
C GLY A 24 0.98 -16.15 19.14
N LEU A 25 1.94 -15.32 18.69
CA LEU A 25 3.26 -15.24 19.30
C LEU A 25 3.20 -14.42 20.59
N GLN A 26 4.13 -14.66 21.50
CA GLN A 26 4.34 -13.84 22.68
C GLN A 26 5.56 -12.94 22.42
N ILE A 27 5.41 -11.65 22.63
CA ILE A 27 6.54 -10.71 22.60
C ILE A 27 7.07 -10.60 24.03
N ASP A 28 8.35 -10.88 24.21
CA ASP A 28 8.97 -10.98 25.54
C ASP A 28 9.44 -9.62 26.05
N GLY A 29 9.62 -8.64 25.16
CA GLY A 29 10.09 -7.30 25.49
C GLY A 29 10.10 -6.38 24.27
N PHE A 30 10.13 -5.08 24.52
CA PHE A 30 10.46 -4.05 23.55
C PHE A 30 11.86 -3.51 23.80
N MET A 31 12.52 -3.03 22.76
CA MET A 31 13.83 -2.41 22.82
C MET A 31 13.85 -1.07 22.07
N VAL A 32 14.60 -0.10 22.60
CA VAL A 32 14.85 1.20 21.98
C VAL A 32 16.33 1.57 22.10
N SER A 33 16.79 2.55 21.31
CA SER A 33 18.18 3.02 21.42
C SER A 33 18.46 3.69 22.77
N GLU A 34 17.56 4.55 23.24
CA GLU A 34 17.67 5.30 24.50
C GLU A 34 16.30 5.42 25.17
N GLN A 35 16.20 5.38 26.51
CA GLN A 35 14.89 5.36 27.21
C GLN A 35 14.20 6.73 27.34
N ARG A 36 14.93 7.85 27.25
CA ARG A 36 14.44 9.19 27.70
C ARG A 36 13.14 9.67 27.05
N GLU A 37 12.79 9.16 25.87
CA GLU A 37 11.60 9.58 25.11
C GLU A 37 10.56 8.47 24.95
N HIS A 38 10.73 7.33 25.64
CA HIS A 38 9.91 6.14 25.42
C HIS A 38 9.20 5.67 26.70
N PRO A 39 7.98 5.12 26.56
CA PRO A 39 7.24 4.60 27.70
C PRO A 39 7.99 3.42 28.35
N ALA A 40 7.79 3.20 29.65
CA ALA A 40 8.38 2.05 30.34
C ALA A 40 7.77 0.71 29.89
N GLN A 41 6.56 0.74 29.33
CA GLN A 41 5.85 -0.42 28.81
C GLN A 41 5.03 -0.07 27.56
N VAL A 42 4.92 -1.01 26.64
CA VAL A 42 4.00 -0.96 25.49
C VAL A 42 3.11 -2.20 25.55
N MET A 43 1.79 -2.04 25.50
CA MET A 43 0.84 -3.17 25.63
C MET A 43 1.04 -4.01 26.91
N GLY A 44 1.52 -3.38 28.00
CA GLY A 44 1.88 -4.06 29.26
C GLY A 44 3.19 -4.85 29.21
N ILE A 45 3.92 -4.80 28.10
CA ILE A 45 5.21 -5.48 27.89
C ILE A 45 6.34 -4.47 28.16
N PRO A 46 7.39 -4.84 28.92
CA PRO A 46 8.48 -3.92 29.29
C PRO A 46 9.27 -3.43 28.08
N VAL A 47 9.71 -2.17 28.17
CA VAL A 47 10.62 -1.53 27.22
C VAL A 47 11.99 -1.38 27.87
N TYR A 48 13.03 -1.78 27.16
CA TYR A 48 14.43 -1.66 27.57
C TYR A 48 15.18 -0.77 26.59
N ASP A 49 16.07 0.09 27.06
CA ASP A 49 17.12 0.64 26.21
C ASP A 49 18.28 -0.37 26.05
N LEU A 50 19.19 -0.12 25.12
CA LEU A 50 20.31 -1.03 24.83
C LEU A 50 21.19 -1.32 26.05
N MET A 51 21.28 -0.37 27.00
CA MET A 51 22.08 -0.53 28.22
C MET A 51 21.37 -1.38 29.27
N SER A 52 20.09 -1.11 29.52
CA SER A 52 19.25 -1.84 30.49
C SER A 52 18.81 -3.21 29.99
N ALA A 53 18.89 -3.48 28.68
CA ALA A 53 18.71 -4.80 28.11
C ALA A 53 19.85 -5.77 28.47
N GLU A 54 21.03 -5.26 28.86
CA GLU A 54 22.18 -6.11 29.23
C GLU A 54 21.86 -7.00 30.44
N GLY A 55 22.10 -8.30 30.31
CA GLY A 55 21.77 -9.29 31.34
C GLY A 55 20.28 -9.60 31.51
N VAL A 56 19.38 -8.91 30.80
CA VAL A 56 17.92 -9.18 30.78
C VAL A 56 17.48 -9.84 29.48
N ILE A 57 18.03 -9.38 28.35
CA ILE A 57 17.76 -9.91 27.02
C ILE A 57 18.99 -10.69 26.55
N GLU A 58 18.79 -11.96 26.22
CA GLU A 58 19.79 -12.87 25.67
C GLU A 58 20.30 -12.35 24.31
N LYS A 59 21.61 -12.47 24.07
CA LYS A 59 22.23 -12.04 22.79
C LYS A 59 21.75 -12.86 21.58
N GLU A 60 21.24 -14.07 21.85
CA GLU A 60 20.61 -14.95 20.86
C GLU A 60 19.12 -14.64 20.63
N ALA A 61 18.56 -13.60 21.26
CA ALA A 61 17.18 -13.20 21.04
C ALA A 61 16.93 -12.78 19.58
N ALA A 62 15.76 -13.16 19.05
CA ALA A 62 15.30 -12.68 17.76
C ALA A 62 14.78 -11.24 17.93
N VAL A 63 15.45 -10.28 17.29
CA VAL A 63 15.11 -8.85 17.37
C VAL A 63 14.40 -8.43 16.10
N VAL A 64 13.09 -8.22 16.18
CA VAL A 64 12.24 -7.71 15.10
C VAL A 64 12.32 -6.19 15.06
N VAL A 65 12.90 -5.61 14.02
CA VAL A 65 13.04 -4.15 13.89
C VAL A 65 11.80 -3.58 13.19
N ALA A 66 10.92 -2.96 13.97
CA ALA A 66 9.61 -2.47 13.54
C ALA A 66 9.56 -0.94 13.52
N THR A 67 10.25 -0.34 12.54
CA THR A 67 10.39 1.12 12.39
C THR A 67 10.25 1.55 10.93
N MET A 68 10.41 2.84 10.61
CA MET A 68 10.60 3.28 9.22
C MET A 68 11.93 2.75 8.66
N GLU A 69 11.97 2.44 7.36
CA GLU A 69 13.15 1.87 6.69
C GLU A 69 14.41 2.74 6.84
N LYS A 70 14.26 4.06 6.80
CA LYS A 70 15.37 5.02 6.93
C LYS A 70 16.20 4.89 8.22
N HIS A 71 15.61 4.29 9.27
CA HIS A 71 16.29 4.09 10.57
C HIS A 71 16.98 2.72 10.68
N LEU A 72 16.70 1.79 9.75
CA LEU A 72 17.18 0.42 9.82
C LEU A 72 18.72 0.32 9.87
N PRO A 73 19.51 1.07 9.07
CA PRO A 73 20.97 0.95 9.10
C PRO A 73 21.57 1.29 10.47
N SER A 74 21.16 2.42 11.06
CA SER A 74 21.65 2.85 12.37
C SER A 74 21.20 1.94 13.50
N ILE A 75 19.98 1.39 13.42
CA ILE A 75 19.47 0.44 14.42
C ILE A 75 20.25 -0.88 14.34
N LYS A 76 20.52 -1.38 13.12
CA LYS A 76 21.31 -2.60 12.93
C LYS A 76 22.71 -2.45 13.51
N GLU A 77 23.39 -1.35 13.20
CA GLU A 77 24.73 -1.06 13.75
C GLU A 77 24.69 -1.02 15.29
N ALA A 78 23.72 -0.33 15.88
CA ALA A 78 23.58 -0.26 17.33
C ALA A 78 23.34 -1.64 17.96
N LEU A 79 22.47 -2.46 17.38
CA LEU A 79 22.20 -3.83 17.84
C LEU A 79 23.44 -4.72 17.75
N GLU A 80 24.17 -4.66 16.65
CA GLU A 80 25.39 -5.43 16.42
C GLU A 80 26.51 -5.05 17.40
N VAL A 81 26.69 -3.74 17.67
CA VAL A 81 27.64 -3.23 18.69
C VAL A 81 27.32 -3.79 20.07
N HIS A 82 26.04 -4.00 20.40
CA HIS A 82 25.59 -4.57 21.66
C HIS A 82 25.46 -6.11 21.63
N GLY A 83 25.93 -6.76 20.56
CA GLY A 83 26.04 -8.21 20.45
C GLY A 83 24.79 -8.94 19.97
N TYR A 84 23.73 -8.23 19.57
CA TYR A 84 22.53 -8.85 18.99
C TYR A 84 22.74 -9.11 17.49
N ARG A 85 22.63 -10.37 17.07
CA ARG A 85 22.92 -10.77 15.68
C ARG A 85 21.72 -11.31 14.90
N HIS A 86 20.67 -11.79 15.59
CA HIS A 86 19.45 -12.31 14.96
C HIS A 86 18.44 -11.20 14.69
N ILE A 87 18.81 -10.30 13.78
CA ILE A 87 18.01 -9.13 13.43
C ILE A 87 17.05 -9.48 12.28
N ILE A 88 15.76 -9.28 12.50
CA ILE A 88 14.68 -9.49 11.52
C ILE A 88 14.12 -8.12 11.14
N PRO A 89 14.48 -7.55 9.97
CA PRO A 89 13.91 -6.30 9.52
C PRO A 89 12.43 -6.47 9.18
N MET A 90 11.57 -5.72 9.84
CA MET A 90 10.13 -5.66 9.57
C MET A 90 9.70 -4.19 9.56
N THR A 91 10.39 -3.40 8.74
CA THR A 91 10.13 -1.97 8.61
C THR A 91 8.82 -1.72 7.87
N PHE A 92 8.27 -0.50 7.99
CA PHE A 92 7.02 -0.13 7.31
C PHE A 92 7.10 -0.41 5.80
N GLU A 93 8.22 -0.05 5.17
CA GLU A 93 8.52 -0.31 3.75
C GLU A 93 9.20 -1.67 3.53
N SER A 94 8.63 -2.76 4.03
CA SER A 94 9.19 -4.11 3.80
C SER A 94 8.16 -5.12 3.31
N ASP A 95 8.62 -6.03 2.45
CA ASP A 95 7.80 -7.14 1.92
C ASP A 95 7.30 -8.04 3.04
N LEU A 96 8.16 -8.31 4.03
CA LEU A 96 7.81 -9.12 5.19
C LEU A 96 6.68 -8.47 5.97
N TRP A 97 6.77 -7.18 6.28
CA TRP A 97 5.68 -6.50 6.97
C TRP A 97 4.39 -6.50 6.13
N SER A 98 4.47 -6.26 4.83
CA SER A 98 3.33 -6.37 3.90
C SER A 98 2.66 -7.74 3.95
N LEU A 99 3.44 -8.82 4.06
CA LEU A 99 2.92 -10.18 4.17
C LEU A 99 2.24 -10.43 5.52
N ILE A 100 2.85 -10.01 6.63
CA ILE A 100 2.28 -10.20 7.97
C ILE A 100 0.91 -9.51 8.09
N GLN A 101 0.79 -8.25 7.68
CA GLN A 101 -0.50 -7.54 7.73
C GLN A 101 -1.54 -8.11 6.76
N GLY A 102 -1.12 -8.59 5.58
CA GLY A 102 -1.99 -9.30 4.66
C GLY A 102 -2.56 -10.60 5.24
N ASN A 103 -1.76 -11.35 6.00
CA ASN A 103 -2.22 -12.57 6.67
C ASN A 103 -3.18 -12.27 7.82
N ALA A 104 -2.94 -11.20 8.59
CA ALA A 104 -3.88 -10.74 9.62
C ALA A 104 -5.23 -10.34 9.00
N TYR A 105 -5.20 -9.63 7.86
CA TYR A 105 -6.42 -9.28 7.14
C TYR A 105 -7.16 -10.51 6.59
N ARG A 106 -6.43 -11.48 6.02
CA ARG A 106 -7.01 -12.75 5.58
C ARG A 106 -7.76 -13.45 6.71
N GLU A 107 -7.12 -13.59 7.87
CA GLU A 107 -7.73 -14.22 9.05
C GLU A 107 -9.00 -13.48 9.47
N LEU A 108 -8.95 -12.14 9.55
CA LEU A 108 -10.13 -11.33 9.86
C LEU A 108 -11.29 -11.61 8.89
N ARG A 109 -11.02 -11.64 7.59
CA ARG A 109 -12.05 -11.88 6.56
C ARG A 109 -12.66 -13.28 6.66
N LEU A 110 -11.83 -14.30 6.87
CA LEU A 110 -12.29 -15.67 7.05
C LEU A 110 -13.15 -15.82 8.31
N LEU A 111 -12.76 -15.18 9.42
CA LEU A 111 -13.56 -15.17 10.66
C LEU A 111 -14.91 -14.48 10.49
N GLN A 112 -14.98 -13.47 9.64
CA GLN A 112 -16.22 -12.78 9.28
C GLN A 112 -17.08 -13.55 8.24
N GLY A 113 -16.62 -14.70 7.77
CA GLY A 113 -17.31 -15.51 6.76
C GLY A 113 -17.16 -15.00 5.33
N PHE A 114 -16.26 -14.04 5.08
CA PHE A 114 -15.99 -13.55 3.73
C PHE A 114 -14.88 -14.38 3.06
N PRO A 115 -14.96 -14.59 1.73
CA PRO A 115 -13.88 -15.21 1.00
C PRO A 115 -12.65 -14.30 0.97
N TYR A 116 -11.47 -14.90 1.03
CA TYR A 116 -10.19 -14.24 0.77
C TYR A 116 -9.35 -15.13 -0.16
N ARG A 117 -8.90 -14.56 -1.28
CA ARG A 117 -8.18 -15.27 -2.33
C ARG A 117 -6.85 -14.59 -2.59
N THR A 118 -5.77 -15.37 -2.63
CA THR A 118 -4.50 -14.87 -3.18
C THR A 118 -4.44 -15.15 -4.69
N LEU A 119 -3.68 -14.33 -5.41
CA LEU A 119 -3.47 -14.53 -6.84
C LEU A 119 -2.82 -15.90 -7.11
N GLU A 120 -1.83 -16.28 -6.29
CA GLU A 120 -1.13 -17.56 -6.43
C GLU A 120 -2.05 -18.76 -6.20
N GLU A 121 -3.00 -18.68 -5.26
CA GLU A 121 -3.98 -19.75 -5.00
C GLU A 121 -4.97 -19.91 -6.17
N GLU A 122 -5.40 -18.80 -6.78
CA GLU A 122 -6.35 -18.84 -7.90
C GLU A 122 -5.70 -19.31 -9.21
N LEU A 123 -4.46 -18.92 -9.48
CA LEU A 123 -3.76 -19.32 -10.71
C LEU A 123 -3.13 -20.72 -10.67
N LYS A 124 -2.94 -21.32 -9.48
CA LYS A 124 -2.48 -22.72 -9.32
C LYS A 124 -3.55 -23.76 -9.61
N LYS A 125 -4.83 -23.35 -9.74
CA LYS A 125 -5.90 -24.27 -10.16
C LYS A 125 -5.57 -24.75 -11.57
N PRO A 126 -5.73 -26.07 -11.87
CA PRO A 126 -5.38 -26.59 -13.19
C PRO A 126 -6.11 -25.79 -14.26
N THR A 127 -5.35 -24.97 -14.98
CA THR A 127 -5.84 -24.23 -16.13
C THR A 127 -5.91 -25.22 -17.27
N ASP A 128 -7.12 -25.47 -17.77
CA ASP A 128 -7.29 -26.10 -19.07
C ASP A 128 -6.41 -25.33 -20.08
N ALA A 129 -5.46 -26.05 -20.68
CA ALA A 129 -4.45 -25.61 -21.64
C ALA A 129 -4.55 -24.13 -22.06
N LEU A 130 -3.57 -23.32 -21.65
CA LEU A 130 -3.31 -21.94 -22.10
C LEU A 130 -3.65 -21.79 -23.60
N LYS A 131 -4.84 -21.27 -23.89
CA LYS A 131 -5.24 -20.94 -25.26
C LYS A 131 -4.58 -19.61 -25.58
N SER A 132 -4.00 -19.49 -26.77
CA SER A 132 -3.48 -18.22 -27.26
C SER A 132 -4.60 -17.18 -27.29
N SER A 133 -4.64 -16.34 -26.26
CA SER A 133 -5.59 -15.25 -26.10
C SER A 133 -5.06 -14.00 -26.78
N LYS A 134 -5.89 -13.34 -27.59
CA LYS A 134 -5.53 -12.05 -28.22
C LYS A 134 -5.69 -10.86 -27.26
N LYS A 135 -6.13 -11.10 -26.02
CA LYS A 135 -6.35 -10.07 -25.02
C LYS A 135 -5.04 -9.44 -24.57
N LYS A 136 -5.06 -8.14 -24.29
CA LYS A 136 -3.90 -7.36 -23.86
C LYS A 136 -3.99 -7.02 -22.38
N VAL A 137 -2.84 -7.08 -21.71
CA VAL A 137 -2.67 -6.59 -20.33
C VAL A 137 -1.62 -5.51 -20.36
N HIS A 138 -1.98 -4.30 -19.95
CA HIS A 138 -1.04 -3.20 -19.79
C HIS A 138 -0.98 -2.81 -18.31
N ILE A 139 0.17 -2.99 -17.69
CA ILE A 139 0.42 -2.57 -16.31
C ILE A 139 1.46 -1.48 -16.37
N TYR A 140 1.11 -0.31 -15.85
CA TYR A 140 1.95 0.88 -15.93
C TYR A 140 2.69 1.13 -14.64
N THR A 141 3.96 1.47 -14.73
CA THR A 141 4.77 1.88 -13.59
C THR A 141 5.00 3.38 -13.65
N VAL A 142 4.43 4.09 -12.68
CA VAL A 142 4.51 5.55 -12.61
C VAL A 142 5.90 5.96 -12.15
N ARG A 143 6.52 6.84 -12.93
CA ARG A 143 7.83 7.42 -12.66
C ARG A 143 7.78 8.94 -12.70
N SER A 144 8.69 9.56 -11.96
CA SER A 144 8.91 11.00 -11.91
C SER A 144 10.39 11.32 -12.11
N HIS A 145 10.68 12.46 -12.72
CA HIS A 145 12.03 13.02 -12.78
C HIS A 145 12.62 13.33 -11.39
N MET A 146 11.80 13.31 -10.34
CA MET A 146 12.18 13.49 -8.94
C MET A 146 12.42 12.17 -8.19
N ASP A 147 12.25 11.02 -8.86
CA ASP A 147 12.47 9.72 -8.24
C ASP A 147 13.94 9.54 -7.86
N LYS A 148 14.16 8.91 -6.70
CA LYS A 148 15.50 8.54 -6.27
C LYS A 148 16.02 7.37 -7.12
N PRO A 149 17.33 7.29 -7.37
CA PRO A 149 17.94 6.09 -7.94
C PRO A 149 17.55 4.85 -7.14
N LEU A 150 17.39 3.72 -7.83
CA LEU A 150 17.08 2.44 -7.21
C LEU A 150 18.34 1.57 -7.19
N MET A 151 18.47 0.73 -6.17
CA MET A 151 19.66 -0.10 -5.94
C MET A 151 19.53 -1.54 -6.45
N GLU A 152 18.38 -1.89 -7.02
CA GLU A 152 18.05 -3.27 -7.42
C GLU A 152 17.83 -3.38 -8.93
N ASP A 153 18.06 -4.58 -9.48
CA ASP A 153 17.73 -4.90 -10.86
C ASP A 153 16.22 -5.14 -11.03
N LEU A 154 15.61 -4.37 -11.94
CA LEU A 154 14.18 -4.42 -12.24
C LEU A 154 13.87 -5.11 -13.57
N SER A 155 14.85 -5.81 -14.17
CA SER A 155 14.68 -6.55 -15.43
C SER A 155 13.52 -7.55 -15.40
N GLN A 156 13.22 -8.13 -14.22
CA GLN A 156 12.08 -9.02 -14.00
C GLN A 156 10.70 -8.36 -14.22
N TYR A 157 10.64 -7.03 -14.15
CA TYR A 157 9.43 -6.21 -14.37
C TYR A 157 9.40 -5.58 -15.77
N SER A 158 10.19 -6.09 -16.72
CA SER A 158 10.27 -5.56 -18.08
C SER A 158 8.96 -5.58 -18.88
N TRP A 159 7.95 -6.34 -18.40
CA TRP A 159 6.60 -6.35 -18.94
C TRP A 159 5.75 -5.14 -18.50
N GLU A 160 6.18 -4.38 -17.50
CA GLU A 160 5.55 -3.13 -17.11
C GLU A 160 5.87 -2.01 -18.11
N ILE A 161 4.92 -1.10 -18.31
CA ILE A 161 5.06 0.06 -19.19
C ILE A 161 5.40 1.30 -18.35
N PRO A 162 6.62 1.84 -18.42
CA PRO A 162 6.96 3.05 -17.68
C PRO A 162 6.18 4.25 -18.22
N ILE A 163 5.49 4.97 -17.34
CA ILE A 163 4.81 6.23 -17.64
C ILE A 163 5.36 7.36 -16.77
N GLN A 164 5.75 8.46 -17.40
CA GLN A 164 6.15 9.66 -16.67
C GLN A 164 4.91 10.43 -16.22
N ALA A 165 4.75 10.60 -14.91
CA ALA A 165 3.73 11.47 -14.33
C ALA A 165 4.23 12.91 -14.17
N GLY A 166 3.31 13.88 -14.24
CA GLY A 166 3.61 15.30 -14.12
C GLY A 166 4.49 15.82 -15.25
N ALA A 167 4.47 15.19 -16.42
CA ALA A 167 5.30 15.59 -17.57
C ALA A 167 4.99 17.01 -18.05
N ALA A 168 3.78 17.53 -17.81
CA ALA A 168 3.41 18.92 -18.12
C ALA A 168 4.08 19.96 -17.19
N LEU A 169 4.70 19.53 -16.08
CA LEU A 169 5.28 20.42 -15.05
C LEU A 169 6.82 20.53 -15.14
N THR A 170 7.44 19.91 -16.14
CA THR A 170 8.90 19.85 -16.29
C THR A 170 9.27 19.69 -17.76
N ASP A 171 10.48 20.08 -18.15
CA ASP A 171 11.04 19.80 -19.49
C ASP A 171 11.75 18.44 -19.56
N CYS A 172 12.04 17.81 -18.41
CA CYS A 172 12.65 16.49 -18.37
C CYS A 172 11.73 15.43 -18.97
N ARG A 173 12.25 14.56 -19.86
CA ARG A 173 11.50 13.47 -20.50
C ARG A 173 12.20 12.14 -20.21
N ILE A 174 11.69 11.38 -19.24
CA ILE A 174 12.32 10.16 -18.70
C ILE A 174 11.66 8.86 -19.17
N CYS A 175 10.47 8.94 -19.77
CA CYS A 175 9.74 7.79 -20.30
C CYS A 175 9.18 8.10 -21.69
N ALA A 176 9.00 7.06 -22.50
CA ALA A 176 8.36 7.18 -23.81
C ALA A 176 6.87 7.51 -23.68
N VAL A 177 6.18 6.84 -22.75
CA VAL A 177 4.79 7.15 -22.38
C VAL A 177 4.80 8.25 -21.32
N ARG A 178 3.93 9.23 -21.49
CA ARG A 178 3.84 10.39 -20.60
C ARG A 178 2.39 10.76 -20.40
N ASP A 179 2.08 11.19 -19.18
CA ASP A 179 0.74 11.60 -18.81
C ASP A 179 0.32 12.96 -19.40
N ASP A 180 1.20 13.68 -20.11
CA ASP A 180 0.96 14.98 -20.76
C ASP A 180 0.53 14.87 -22.24
N THR A 181 0.02 13.71 -22.66
CA THR A 181 -0.40 13.45 -24.04
C THR A 181 -1.86 13.04 -24.11
N GLY A 182 -2.53 13.24 -25.25
CA GLY A 182 -3.95 12.88 -25.39
C GLY A 182 -4.86 13.65 -24.43
N GLU A 183 -5.86 12.99 -23.86
CA GLU A 183 -6.71 13.58 -22.80
C GLU A 183 -6.05 13.37 -21.43
N HIS A 184 -5.79 14.45 -20.68
CA HIS A 184 -4.96 14.38 -19.48
C HIS A 184 -5.22 15.45 -18.42
N ILE A 185 -4.72 15.18 -17.21
CA ILE A 185 -4.62 16.12 -16.09
C ILE A 185 -3.20 16.23 -15.52
N SER A 186 -2.16 15.98 -16.34
CA SER A 186 -0.74 16.01 -15.93
C SER A 186 -0.34 17.28 -15.14
N TYR A 187 -0.91 18.43 -15.49
CA TYR A 187 -0.69 19.71 -14.80
C TYR A 187 -1.18 19.73 -13.33
N LYS A 188 -2.01 18.77 -12.92
CA LYS A 188 -2.50 18.60 -11.53
C LYS A 188 -1.62 17.67 -10.68
N ASN A 189 -0.49 17.16 -11.20
CA ASN A 189 0.31 16.12 -10.55
C ASN A 189 0.81 16.48 -9.13
N ARG A 190 1.00 17.77 -8.81
CA ARG A 190 1.39 18.18 -7.44
C ARG A 190 0.40 17.71 -6.37
N GLN A 191 -0.89 17.74 -6.69
CA GLN A 191 -1.96 17.31 -5.78
C GLN A 191 -2.37 15.85 -6.06
N TYR A 192 -2.51 15.49 -7.33
CA TYR A 192 -3.04 14.19 -7.77
C TYR A 192 -1.99 13.07 -7.74
N CYS A 193 -0.70 13.39 -7.65
CA CYS A 193 0.38 12.41 -7.68
C CYS A 193 0.23 11.42 -8.85
N GLU A 194 0.39 10.12 -8.62
CA GLU A 194 0.24 9.05 -9.61
C GLU A 194 -1.15 8.98 -10.27
N LEU A 195 -2.17 9.65 -9.71
CA LEU A 195 -3.51 9.65 -10.29
C LEU A 195 -3.57 10.39 -11.63
N THR A 196 -2.60 11.25 -11.94
CA THR A 196 -2.52 11.84 -13.29
C THR A 196 -2.18 10.79 -14.35
N ALA A 197 -1.33 9.81 -14.00
CA ALA A 197 -1.09 8.63 -14.83
C ALA A 197 -2.32 7.71 -14.86
N LEU A 198 -3.00 7.50 -13.72
CA LEU A 198 -4.25 6.72 -13.68
C LEU A 198 -5.32 7.31 -14.62
N TYR A 199 -5.51 8.63 -14.58
CA TYR A 199 -6.41 9.35 -15.47
C TYR A 199 -6.01 9.18 -16.94
N TRP A 200 -4.71 9.31 -17.23
CA TRP A 200 -4.21 9.12 -18.58
C TRP A 200 -4.49 7.70 -19.10
N ILE A 201 -4.28 6.67 -18.28
CA ILE A 201 -4.57 5.27 -18.63
C ILE A 201 -6.07 5.08 -18.89
N TRP A 202 -6.92 5.67 -18.04
CA TRP A 202 -8.38 5.66 -18.25
C TRP A 202 -8.77 6.24 -19.61
N LYS A 203 -8.21 7.39 -19.97
CA LYS A 203 -8.63 8.09 -21.18
C LYS A 203 -7.96 7.61 -22.46
N ASN A 204 -6.75 7.06 -22.39
CA ASN A 204 -5.92 6.83 -23.58
C ASN A 204 -5.57 5.35 -23.83
N ASP A 205 -5.66 4.46 -22.83
CA ASP A 205 -5.37 3.03 -23.02
C ASP A 205 -6.65 2.19 -23.20
N ARG A 206 -6.55 1.09 -23.95
CA ARG A 206 -7.68 0.20 -24.29
C ARG A 206 -7.36 -1.29 -24.11
N ALA A 207 -6.35 -1.63 -23.31
CA ALA A 207 -6.07 -3.03 -22.99
C ALA A 207 -7.23 -3.67 -22.22
N ASP A 208 -7.40 -5.00 -22.36
CA ASP A 208 -8.45 -5.77 -21.68
C ASP A 208 -8.27 -5.78 -20.15
N TYR A 209 -7.02 -5.67 -19.69
CA TYR A 209 -6.66 -5.33 -18.33
C TYR A 209 -5.74 -4.11 -18.32
N ALA A 210 -5.99 -3.23 -17.36
CA ALA A 210 -5.14 -2.10 -17.06
C ALA A 210 -4.71 -2.16 -15.59
N GLY A 211 -3.49 -1.71 -15.30
CA GLY A 211 -3.00 -1.63 -13.93
C GLY A 211 -2.04 -0.47 -13.71
N LEU A 212 -1.89 -0.10 -12.44
CA LEU A 212 -1.02 0.98 -11.97
C LEU A 212 -0.10 0.47 -10.86
N CYS A 213 1.20 0.75 -10.99
CA CYS A 213 2.27 0.48 -10.04
C CYS A 213 3.08 1.75 -9.76
N HIS A 214 3.91 1.71 -8.71
CA HIS A 214 4.82 2.80 -8.35
C HIS A 214 6.25 2.47 -8.77
N TYR A 215 7.08 3.48 -8.98
CA TYR A 215 8.49 3.28 -9.32
C TYR A 215 9.29 2.42 -8.34
N ARG A 216 8.87 2.37 -7.05
CA ARG A 216 9.53 1.59 -5.99
C ARG A 216 8.66 0.47 -5.40
N ARG A 217 7.48 0.21 -5.99
CA ARG A 217 6.56 -0.85 -5.52
C ARG A 217 5.97 -1.55 -6.72
N HIS A 218 6.34 -2.81 -6.88
CA HIS A 218 5.95 -3.65 -8.00
C HIS A 218 5.15 -4.83 -7.49
N PHE A 219 4.14 -5.28 -8.23
CA PHE A 219 3.51 -6.56 -7.91
C PHE A 219 4.51 -7.70 -8.16
N GLU A 220 4.58 -8.68 -7.26
CA GLU A 220 5.41 -9.87 -7.44
C GLU A 220 4.78 -10.83 -8.47
N LEU A 221 4.80 -10.44 -9.75
CA LEU A 221 4.23 -11.22 -10.85
C LEU A 221 5.32 -11.61 -11.84
N SER A 222 5.28 -12.85 -12.32
CA SER A 222 6.03 -13.26 -13.50
C SER A 222 5.27 -12.86 -14.77
N GLU A 223 5.98 -12.75 -15.90
CA GLU A 223 5.34 -12.52 -17.19
C GLU A 223 4.31 -13.61 -17.54
N GLU A 224 4.54 -14.84 -17.10
CA GLU A 224 3.59 -15.95 -17.24
C GLU A 224 2.29 -15.68 -16.47
N ILE A 225 2.38 -15.22 -15.21
CA ILE A 225 1.22 -14.84 -14.39
C ILE A 225 0.43 -13.73 -15.07
N VAL A 226 1.12 -12.70 -15.59
CA VAL A 226 0.47 -11.58 -16.30
C VAL A 226 -0.29 -12.07 -17.53
N ARG A 227 0.27 -13.02 -18.30
CA ARG A 227 -0.41 -13.64 -19.44
C ARG A 227 -1.64 -14.44 -18.99
N CYS A 228 -1.52 -15.21 -17.91
CA CYS A 228 -2.63 -15.99 -17.35
C CYS A 228 -3.82 -15.13 -16.90
N LEU A 229 -3.61 -13.86 -16.51
CA LEU A 229 -4.72 -12.97 -16.13
C LEU A 229 -5.76 -12.84 -17.25
N THR A 230 -5.32 -12.80 -18.51
CA THR A 230 -6.23 -12.65 -19.66
C THR A 230 -7.24 -13.78 -19.82
N ASP A 231 -6.82 -14.98 -19.45
CA ASP A 231 -7.58 -16.21 -19.57
C ASP A 231 -8.26 -16.64 -18.26
N SER A 232 -7.95 -15.93 -17.18
CA SER A 232 -8.60 -16.11 -15.89
C SER A 232 -9.99 -15.45 -15.86
N ASP A 233 -10.78 -15.85 -14.87
CA ASP A 233 -12.02 -15.20 -14.43
C ASP A 233 -11.75 -14.12 -13.36
N ILE A 234 -10.49 -13.77 -13.07
CA ILE A 234 -10.12 -12.77 -12.06
C ILE A 234 -10.52 -11.38 -12.55
N ASP A 235 -11.20 -10.61 -11.71
CA ASP A 235 -11.69 -9.29 -12.09
C ASP A 235 -10.74 -8.17 -11.67
N VAL A 236 -10.19 -8.29 -10.47
CA VAL A 236 -9.30 -7.29 -9.86
C VAL A 236 -8.19 -8.00 -9.09
N VAL A 237 -6.96 -7.55 -9.28
CA VAL A 237 -5.80 -7.85 -8.44
C VAL A 237 -5.50 -6.61 -7.59
N LEU A 238 -5.60 -6.75 -6.27
CA LEU A 238 -5.24 -5.72 -5.30
C LEU A 238 -3.92 -6.07 -4.63
N THR A 239 -3.24 -5.07 -4.06
CA THR A 239 -2.15 -5.32 -3.13
C THR A 239 -2.68 -5.89 -1.80
N LEU A 240 -1.80 -6.46 -0.99
CA LEU A 240 -2.11 -6.68 0.42
C LEU A 240 -2.44 -5.34 1.12
N PRO A 241 -3.51 -5.27 1.93
CA PRO A 241 -3.95 -4.02 2.55
C PRO A 241 -2.98 -3.56 3.65
N ILE A 242 -3.03 -2.27 3.93
CA ILE A 242 -2.33 -1.62 5.02
C ILE A 242 -3.18 -1.69 6.28
N LEU A 243 -2.54 -2.01 7.41
CA LEU A 243 -3.11 -2.00 8.74
C LEU A 243 -2.82 -0.66 9.44
N ASN A 244 -3.84 -0.08 10.07
CA ASN A 244 -3.79 1.12 10.88
C ASN A 244 -4.45 0.86 12.25
N PHE A 245 -3.84 1.36 13.32
CA PHE A 245 -4.46 1.44 14.64
C PHE A 245 -4.47 2.88 15.16
N SER A 246 -5.53 3.37 15.83
CA SER A 246 -6.75 2.67 16.26
C SER A 246 -7.84 2.51 15.19
N SER A 247 -7.77 3.28 14.10
CA SER A 247 -8.62 3.15 12.91
C SER A 247 -8.00 3.89 11.72
N VAL A 248 -8.52 3.69 10.51
CA VAL A 248 -8.04 4.38 9.30
C VAL A 248 -8.18 5.90 9.42
N ARG A 249 -9.26 6.42 10.02
CA ARG A 249 -9.45 7.87 10.22
C ARG A 249 -8.49 8.44 11.24
N GLU A 250 -8.28 7.77 12.37
CA GLU A 250 -7.40 8.32 13.41
C GLU A 250 -5.96 8.42 12.91
N VAL A 251 -5.48 7.42 12.16
CA VAL A 251 -4.16 7.51 11.51
C VAL A 251 -4.15 8.60 10.43
N TYR A 252 -5.21 8.74 9.64
CA TYR A 252 -5.32 9.86 8.69
C TYR A 252 -5.22 11.22 9.40
N ARG A 253 -5.96 11.43 10.50
CA ARG A 253 -5.93 12.68 11.28
C ARG A 253 -4.55 12.96 11.88
N HIS A 254 -3.83 11.91 12.26
CA HIS A 254 -2.48 12.03 12.78
C HIS A 254 -1.49 12.50 11.69
N ASP A 255 -1.59 11.94 10.48
CA ASP A 255 -0.62 12.18 9.41
C ASP A 255 -1.01 13.31 8.44
N HIS A 256 -2.29 13.69 8.42
CA HIS A 256 -2.89 14.56 7.41
C HIS A 256 -3.93 15.53 8.00
N VAL A 257 -4.32 16.53 7.21
CA VAL A 257 -5.34 17.53 7.57
C VAL A 257 -6.72 16.89 7.61
N GLU A 258 -7.36 16.87 8.78
CA GLU A 258 -8.66 16.19 9.00
C GLU A 258 -9.77 16.71 8.10
N GLU A 259 -9.78 18.03 7.84
CA GLU A 259 -10.83 18.66 7.03
C GLU A 259 -10.88 18.06 5.62
N ASP A 260 -9.76 17.59 5.07
CA ASP A 260 -9.73 16.95 3.75
C ASP A 260 -10.49 15.61 3.77
N TRP A 261 -10.43 14.87 4.89
CA TRP A 261 -11.23 13.65 5.10
C TRP A 261 -12.72 13.97 5.16
N ASP A 262 -13.10 15.00 5.91
CA ASP A 262 -14.51 15.40 6.03
C ASP A 262 -15.08 15.84 4.67
N ARG A 263 -14.27 16.47 3.81
CA ARG A 263 -14.67 16.79 2.42
C ARG A 263 -14.82 15.55 1.56
N MET A 264 -13.97 14.54 1.72
CA MET A 264 -14.16 13.25 1.04
C MET A 264 -15.49 12.59 1.43
N LEU A 265 -15.82 12.53 2.71
CA LEU A 265 -17.10 11.98 3.17
C LEU A 265 -18.29 12.81 2.67
N GLU A 266 -18.15 14.14 2.65
CA GLU A 266 -19.15 15.02 2.07
C GLU A 266 -19.38 14.75 0.58
N ALA A 267 -18.29 14.53 -0.18
CA ALA A 267 -18.35 14.19 -1.60
C ALA A 267 -19.12 12.88 -1.83
N ILE A 268 -18.80 11.82 -1.07
CA ILE A 268 -19.49 10.53 -1.16
C ILE A 268 -20.97 10.71 -0.84
N ARG A 269 -21.31 11.43 0.24
CA ARG A 269 -22.70 11.66 0.65
C ARG A 269 -23.54 12.37 -0.42
N ILE A 270 -22.94 13.30 -1.17
CA ILE A 270 -23.66 14.09 -2.17
C ILE A 270 -23.68 13.39 -3.53
N LEU A 271 -22.54 12.90 -4.00
CA LEU A 271 -22.36 12.40 -5.36
C LEU A 271 -22.56 10.88 -5.49
N SER A 272 -22.41 10.13 -4.40
CA SER A 272 -22.45 8.67 -4.39
C SER A 272 -22.98 8.10 -3.07
N PRO A 273 -24.20 8.52 -2.61
CA PRO A 273 -24.70 8.20 -1.27
C PRO A 273 -24.81 6.70 -0.99
N ALA A 274 -24.94 5.87 -2.03
CA ALA A 274 -24.98 4.41 -1.90
C ALA A 274 -23.67 3.81 -1.34
N TYR A 275 -22.54 4.52 -1.42
CA TYR A 275 -21.22 4.08 -0.92
C TYR A 275 -20.94 4.53 0.52
N MET A 276 -21.87 5.27 1.15
CA MET A 276 -21.70 5.74 2.52
C MET A 276 -21.53 4.61 3.55
N PRO A 277 -22.24 3.47 3.47
CA PRO A 277 -22.02 2.36 4.39
C PRO A 277 -20.56 1.88 4.40
N GLU A 278 -19.97 1.69 3.22
CA GLU A 278 -18.58 1.26 3.09
C GLU A 278 -17.59 2.34 3.52
N ALA A 279 -17.92 3.63 3.31
CA ALA A 279 -17.13 4.74 3.79
C ALA A 279 -17.09 4.81 5.33
N VAL A 280 -18.24 4.59 6.00
CA VAL A 280 -18.33 4.52 7.46
C VAL A 280 -17.60 3.30 8.00
N GLU A 281 -17.74 2.15 7.33
CA GLU A 281 -17.02 0.93 7.70
C GLU A 281 -15.50 1.12 7.58
N LEU A 282 -15.02 1.71 6.48
CA LEU A 282 -13.60 2.03 6.30
C LEU A 282 -13.08 2.95 7.41
N GLN A 283 -13.82 4.03 7.69
CA GLN A 283 -13.43 5.03 8.68
C GLN A 283 -13.15 4.42 10.05
N ASN A 284 -14.03 3.51 10.48
CA ASN A 284 -13.98 2.87 11.78
C ASN A 284 -13.15 1.58 11.79
N GLY A 285 -12.82 1.05 10.61
CA GLY A 285 -12.00 -0.13 10.44
C GLY A 285 -10.50 0.17 10.52
N ASN A 286 -9.71 -0.89 10.42
CA ASN A 286 -8.26 -0.83 10.58
C ASN A 286 -7.51 -1.11 9.27
N PHE A 287 -8.19 -1.50 8.19
CA PHE A 287 -7.55 -1.92 6.96
C PHE A 287 -7.99 -1.08 5.77
N TYR A 288 -7.05 -0.73 4.90
CA TYR A 288 -7.31 -0.09 3.62
C TYR A 288 -6.30 -0.51 2.55
N TYR A 289 -6.67 -0.42 1.28
CA TYR A 289 -5.74 -0.64 0.16
C TYR A 289 -4.98 0.65 -0.14
N GLY A 290 -3.70 0.70 0.23
CA GLY A 290 -2.85 1.85 -0.03
C GLY A 290 -2.29 1.94 -1.45
N TYR A 291 -1.54 3.00 -1.69
CA TYR A 291 -0.74 3.27 -2.89
C TYR A 291 -1.52 3.41 -4.21
N ASN A 292 -2.85 3.36 -4.25
CA ASN A 292 -3.59 3.39 -5.52
C ASN A 292 -3.13 2.30 -6.53
N MET A 293 -2.56 1.19 -6.04
CA MET A 293 -2.03 0.10 -6.85
C MET A 293 -3.06 -1.00 -7.03
N PHE A 294 -3.43 -1.27 -8.27
CA PHE A 294 -4.33 -2.36 -8.63
C PHE A 294 -4.17 -2.73 -10.11
N ILE A 295 -4.65 -3.90 -10.47
CA ILE A 295 -4.82 -4.35 -11.86
C ILE A 295 -6.27 -4.78 -11.99
N ALA A 296 -6.98 -4.33 -13.01
CA ALA A 296 -8.39 -4.68 -13.18
C ALA A 296 -8.74 -4.88 -14.65
N ARG A 297 -9.81 -5.64 -14.92
CA ARG A 297 -10.43 -5.65 -16.24
C ARG A 297 -10.83 -4.23 -16.65
N ARG A 298 -10.73 -3.94 -17.94
CA ARG A 298 -11.02 -2.63 -18.54
C ARG A 298 -12.30 -1.99 -18.03
N ARG A 299 -13.42 -2.72 -18.12
CA ARG A 299 -14.74 -2.30 -17.61
C ARG A 299 -14.67 -1.80 -16.16
N ILE A 300 -14.02 -2.55 -15.28
CA ILE A 300 -13.99 -2.25 -13.84
C ILE A 300 -13.08 -1.06 -13.58
N PHE A 301 -11.96 -0.97 -14.30
CA PHE A 301 -11.07 0.18 -14.24
C PHE A 301 -11.79 1.46 -14.70
N ASP A 302 -12.54 1.38 -15.80
CA ASP A 302 -13.34 2.50 -16.33
C ASP A 302 -14.42 2.93 -15.35
N ASP A 303 -15.19 1.98 -14.81
CA ASP A 303 -16.24 2.23 -13.82
C ASP A 303 -15.65 2.86 -12.54
N TYR A 304 -14.50 2.36 -12.07
CA TYR A 304 -13.80 2.91 -10.92
C TYR A 304 -13.33 4.35 -11.17
N CYS A 305 -12.70 4.62 -12.32
CA CYS A 305 -12.23 5.97 -12.64
C CYS A 305 -13.40 6.95 -12.82
N ALA A 306 -14.47 6.52 -13.48
CA ALA A 306 -15.67 7.34 -13.66
C ALA A 306 -16.36 7.70 -12.33
N TRP A 307 -16.24 6.82 -11.32
CA TRP A 307 -16.71 7.09 -9.96
C TRP A 307 -15.71 7.94 -9.15
N LEU A 308 -14.42 7.66 -9.24
CA LEU A 308 -13.36 8.27 -8.45
C LEU A 308 -13.17 9.75 -8.78
N PHE A 309 -12.95 10.08 -10.06
CA PHE A 309 -12.50 11.44 -10.44
C PHE A 309 -13.50 12.54 -10.09
N PRO A 310 -14.83 12.38 -10.24
CA PRO A 310 -15.80 13.39 -9.78
C PRO A 310 -15.74 13.64 -8.26
N LEU A 311 -15.47 12.61 -7.45
CA LEU A 311 -15.29 12.78 -6.01
C LEU A 311 -14.01 13.56 -5.69
N LEU A 312 -12.92 13.27 -6.40
CA LEU A 312 -11.66 13.99 -6.23
C LEU A 312 -11.76 15.45 -6.67
N GLU A 313 -12.43 15.73 -7.79
CA GLU A 313 -12.71 17.09 -8.27
C GLU A 313 -13.54 17.88 -7.24
N TYR A 314 -14.56 17.25 -6.65
CA TYR A 314 -15.33 17.87 -5.57
C TYR A 314 -14.47 18.28 -4.37
N CYS A 315 -13.51 17.42 -3.99
CA CYS A 315 -12.58 17.69 -2.90
C CYS A 315 -11.56 18.77 -3.27
N GLU A 316 -10.99 18.70 -4.47
CA GLU A 316 -10.05 19.71 -5.00
C GLU A 316 -10.65 21.11 -4.94
N ASP A 317 -11.88 21.28 -5.42
CA ASP A 317 -12.59 22.55 -5.45
C ASP A 317 -12.81 23.17 -4.07
N ARG A 318 -12.91 22.34 -3.02
CA ARG A 318 -13.24 22.77 -1.64
C ARG A 318 -12.03 22.87 -0.72
N CYS A 319 -11.04 22.02 -0.93
CA CYS A 319 -9.83 21.97 -0.12
C CYS A 319 -8.74 22.91 -0.66
N GLY A 320 -8.74 23.19 -1.97
CA GLY A 320 -7.82 24.11 -2.63
C GLY A 320 -6.36 23.66 -2.55
N GLN A 321 -5.44 24.60 -2.69
CA GLN A 321 -4.00 24.36 -2.57
C GLN A 321 -3.55 24.45 -1.10
N LYS A 322 -2.55 23.66 -0.72
CA LYS A 322 -1.93 23.69 0.62
C LYS A 322 -0.54 24.33 0.52
N ALA A 323 -0.13 25.03 1.58
CA ALA A 323 1.20 25.63 1.64
C ALA A 323 2.32 24.59 1.89
N ASP A 324 2.00 23.54 2.65
CA ASP A 324 2.90 22.42 2.89
C ASP A 324 2.90 21.46 1.70
N LYS A 325 4.08 21.19 1.13
CA LYS A 325 4.23 20.36 -0.07
C LYS A 325 3.84 18.90 0.13
N TYR A 326 3.94 18.39 1.36
CA TYR A 326 3.52 17.03 1.67
C TYR A 326 2.00 16.95 1.76
N GLN A 327 1.37 17.89 2.46
CA GLN A 327 -0.09 17.99 2.58
C GLN A 327 -0.78 18.42 1.27
N GLU A 328 -0.07 19.09 0.34
CA GLU A 328 -0.59 19.41 -1.00
C GLU A 328 -1.06 18.15 -1.77
N ARG A 329 -0.52 16.98 -1.42
CA ARG A 329 -0.81 15.67 -2.02
C ARG A 329 -2.10 15.01 -1.52
N TYR A 330 -2.94 15.74 -0.77
CA TYR A 330 -4.13 15.21 -0.12
C TYR A 330 -5.07 14.45 -1.07
N ILE A 331 -5.21 14.88 -2.34
CA ILE A 331 -6.02 14.15 -3.33
C ILE A 331 -5.52 12.72 -3.53
N GLY A 332 -4.19 12.53 -3.63
CA GLY A 332 -3.57 11.21 -3.67
C GLY A 332 -3.89 10.37 -2.42
N PHE A 333 -3.80 10.99 -1.24
CA PHE A 333 -4.10 10.32 0.03
C PHE A 333 -5.57 9.89 0.14
N LEU A 334 -6.51 10.74 -0.30
CA LEU A 334 -7.94 10.43 -0.31
C LEU A 334 -8.25 9.30 -1.28
N ALA A 335 -7.63 9.29 -2.46
CA ALA A 335 -7.86 8.25 -3.46
C ALA A 335 -7.51 6.84 -2.95
N GLU A 336 -6.47 6.69 -2.12
CA GLU A 336 -6.13 5.40 -1.52
C GLU A 336 -7.29 4.85 -0.66
N ARG A 337 -7.99 5.73 0.05
CA ARG A 337 -9.14 5.35 0.88
C ARG A 337 -10.36 5.09 0.01
N LEU A 338 -10.59 5.90 -1.02
CA LEU A 338 -11.68 5.71 -1.99
C LEU A 338 -11.55 4.41 -2.78
N LEU A 339 -10.33 3.94 -3.08
CA LEU A 339 -10.11 2.61 -3.67
C LEU A 339 -10.73 1.53 -2.79
N THR A 340 -10.54 1.63 -1.47
CA THR A 340 -11.12 0.65 -0.53
C THR A 340 -12.63 0.72 -0.49
N VAL A 341 -13.20 1.92 -0.42
CA VAL A 341 -14.66 2.12 -0.44
C VAL A 341 -15.27 1.48 -1.69
N TYR A 342 -14.69 1.75 -2.87
CA TYR A 342 -15.18 1.18 -4.12
C TYR A 342 -15.10 -0.34 -4.15
N MET A 343 -13.94 -0.92 -3.81
CA MET A 343 -13.75 -2.37 -3.88
C MET A 343 -14.66 -3.12 -2.91
N LYS A 344 -14.92 -2.57 -1.71
CA LYS A 344 -15.86 -3.14 -0.75
C LYS A 344 -17.31 -3.08 -1.25
N HIS A 345 -17.72 -1.95 -1.84
CA HIS A 345 -19.08 -1.79 -2.35
C HIS A 345 -19.41 -2.80 -3.46
N HIS A 346 -18.42 -3.16 -4.28
CA HIS A 346 -18.57 -4.09 -5.40
C HIS A 346 -18.13 -5.53 -5.09
N GLU A 347 -17.70 -5.84 -3.86
CA GLU A 347 -17.00 -7.10 -3.56
C GLU A 347 -17.85 -8.36 -3.82
N ALA A 348 -19.18 -8.25 -3.69
CA ALA A 348 -20.10 -9.35 -3.95
C ALA A 348 -20.19 -9.72 -5.44
N GLY A 349 -19.93 -8.76 -6.34
CA GLY A 349 -20.02 -8.92 -7.79
C GLY A 349 -18.69 -9.14 -8.50
N LEU A 350 -17.57 -9.09 -7.77
CA LEU A 350 -16.22 -9.12 -8.34
C LEU A 350 -15.39 -10.29 -7.79
N LYS A 351 -14.66 -10.97 -8.68
CA LYS A 351 -13.60 -11.88 -8.26
C LYS A 351 -12.31 -11.10 -7.97
N ILE A 352 -12.23 -10.60 -6.73
CA ILE A 352 -11.05 -9.91 -6.19
C ILE A 352 -10.04 -10.94 -5.68
N VAL A 353 -8.77 -10.77 -6.07
CA VAL A 353 -7.62 -11.52 -5.55
C VAL A 353 -6.54 -10.56 -5.05
N HIS A 354 -5.71 -11.04 -4.14
CA HIS A 354 -4.63 -10.25 -3.56
C HIS A 354 -3.27 -10.77 -4.01
N ALA A 355 -2.42 -9.86 -4.47
CA ALA A 355 -1.04 -10.16 -4.85
C ALA A 355 -0.06 -9.50 -3.87
N ARG A 356 1.07 -10.17 -3.69
CA ARG A 356 2.22 -9.60 -2.99
C ARG A 356 2.83 -8.48 -3.82
N LYS A 357 3.53 -7.59 -3.13
CA LYS A 357 4.28 -6.50 -3.74
C LYS A 357 5.68 -6.45 -3.14
N HIS A 358 6.63 -6.08 -3.96
CA HIS A 358 8.02 -5.90 -3.60
C HIS A 358 8.35 -4.41 -3.45
N PHE A 359 8.93 -4.03 -2.31
CA PHE A 359 9.48 -2.70 -2.05
C PHE A 359 10.94 -2.65 -2.50
N VAL A 360 11.20 -1.86 -3.53
CA VAL A 360 12.54 -1.68 -4.10
C VAL A 360 13.31 -0.65 -3.29
N ARG A 361 14.54 -0.98 -2.91
CA ARG A 361 15.43 -0.08 -2.17
C ARG A 361 15.92 1.08 -3.04
N SER A 362 15.93 2.27 -2.46
CA SER A 362 16.35 3.54 -3.10
C SER A 362 17.42 4.27 -2.32
#